data_AF-A0A0Q8BXZ5-F1
#
_entry.id   AF-A0A0Q8BXZ5-F1
#
_cell.length_a   1.000
_cell.length_b   1.000
_cell.length_c   1.000
_cell.angle_alpha   90.00
_cell.angle_beta   90.00
_cell.angle_gamma   90.00
#
_symmetry.space_group_name_H-M   'P 1'
#
loop_
_entity.id
_entity.type
_entity.pdbx_description
1 polymer ?
#
loop_
_entity_poly.entity_id
_entity_poly.type
_entity_poly.pdbx_seq_one_letter_code
_entity_poly.pdbx_strand_id
1 'polypeptide(L)'
;MSDVAGLPIQIQLNYVGCKVVNTNLNITYAKHHLTNLVHRNIADILDKNRRGDGFKDGKPTLSSEQVVEASIRAGGHPHSLPAGDDAVVTYDFANATQPDADGNTVSQFSESQKNTIRETLTHFSDVARVQFKEGAMATSNHMQFKIDDSRFDWKDPFYVPSNNEEGAPSQVPLLQRHAQELEQPNNYGSHVVAKAAAFKLGLPSTASVAPGTEYAEDSLAYSLRSPKLEARSNMQFWKRPLENKYSSAPMMDDISTLQKLHGANNQTRSGDTIYGFNSTADRDMFNLTTENDFPLFSVWDGGGEDTFDFSEYKDNQVINLTPGSFSNVGGGVGNVSIAPGAMIEIAKGGHGNDIIIGNAADNELFGNDGDDTLYVEANSGYNQLWGGAGNNTFVIGAGDPAAETNLIELQDFVSGRDKLDVSALKAASGRDQINVVSEFSGRGGEAHMEYFPAANITWLRFDTNGDKDIDVMISVNGKIELTDIQA
;
A
#
# COMPACT_ATOMS: atom_id res chain seq x y z
N MET A 1 -57.27 -4.21 -12.06
CA MET A 1 -56.28 -4.23 -13.16
C MET A 1 -55.43 -2.98 -13.02
N SER A 2 -54.16 -2.98 -12.69
CA SER A 2 -53.22 -3.97 -12.16
C SER A 2 -52.02 -3.12 -11.74
N ASP A 3 -51.52 -3.31 -10.52
CA ASP A 3 -50.36 -2.63 -9.97
C ASP A 3 -49.13 -2.77 -10.87
N VAL A 4 -48.49 -1.65 -11.16
CA VAL A 4 -47.11 -1.64 -11.69
C VAL A 4 -46.20 -1.56 -10.48
N ALA A 5 -45.90 -2.73 -9.92
CA ALA A 5 -44.85 -2.88 -8.93
C ALA A 5 -43.50 -2.45 -9.53
N GLY A 6 -42.79 -1.58 -8.82
CA GLY A 6 -41.42 -1.22 -9.12
C GLY A 6 -40.54 -2.47 -9.13
N LEU A 7 -39.96 -2.76 -10.29
CA LEU A 7 -38.92 -3.77 -10.43
C LEU A 7 -37.67 -3.26 -9.70
N PRO A 8 -37.02 -4.09 -8.87
CA PRO A 8 -35.70 -3.76 -8.36
C PRO A 8 -34.73 -3.60 -9.53
N ILE A 9 -33.86 -2.60 -9.45
CA ILE A 9 -32.70 -2.49 -10.33
C ILE A 9 -31.80 -3.68 -9.99
N GLN A 10 -32.04 -4.83 -10.62
CA GLN A 10 -31.03 -5.86 -10.69
C GLN A 10 -29.90 -5.31 -11.55
N ILE A 11 -28.77 -5.01 -10.91
CA ILE A 11 -27.49 -4.90 -11.60
C ILE A 11 -27.24 -6.28 -12.21
N GLN A 12 -27.65 -6.49 -13.46
CA GLN A 12 -27.27 -7.67 -14.21
C GLN A 12 -25.75 -7.65 -14.35
N LEU A 13 -25.08 -8.55 -13.62
CA LEU A 13 -23.76 -9.02 -14.00
C LEU A 13 -23.90 -9.67 -15.39
N ASN A 14 -23.65 -8.88 -16.43
CA ASN A 14 -23.71 -9.35 -17.82
C ASN A 14 -22.61 -10.39 -18.05
N TYR A 15 -22.95 -11.67 -17.88
CA TYR A 15 -22.17 -12.78 -18.38
C TYR A 15 -22.37 -12.91 -19.89
N VAL A 16 -21.62 -12.11 -20.67
CA VAL A 16 -21.43 -12.33 -22.11
C VAL A 16 -19.96 -12.06 -22.47
N GLY A 17 -19.15 -13.12 -22.50
CA GLY A 17 -17.99 -13.24 -23.41
C GLY A 17 -16.87 -12.19 -23.36
N CYS A 18 -16.75 -11.36 -22.32
CA CYS A 18 -15.64 -10.44 -22.11
C CYS A 18 -15.37 -10.33 -20.60
N LYS A 19 -14.09 -10.24 -20.20
CA LYS A 19 -13.59 -10.25 -18.81
C LYS A 19 -14.59 -9.62 -17.81
N VAL A 20 -14.93 -10.38 -16.75
CA VAL A 20 -15.61 -9.85 -15.57
C VAL A 20 -14.75 -8.71 -15.02
N VAL A 21 -15.18 -7.47 -15.24
CA VAL A 21 -14.65 -6.35 -14.47
C VAL A 21 -15.27 -6.51 -13.10
N ASN A 22 -14.50 -7.02 -12.14
CA ASN A 22 -14.91 -7.05 -10.75
C ASN A 22 -15.00 -5.58 -10.27
N THR A 23 -16.17 -4.98 -10.41
CA THR A 23 -16.43 -3.61 -9.97
C THR A 23 -16.79 -3.69 -8.50
N ASN A 24 -15.96 -3.10 -7.63
CA ASN A 24 -16.29 -2.92 -6.23
C ASN A 24 -17.64 -2.18 -6.15
N LEU A 25 -18.62 -2.78 -5.46
CA LEU A 25 -20.00 -2.28 -5.39
C LEU A 25 -20.06 -0.87 -4.78
N ASN A 26 -19.24 -0.59 -3.77
CA ASN A 26 -19.14 0.72 -3.14
C ASN A 26 -18.71 1.80 -4.14
N ILE A 27 -17.73 1.50 -5.01
CA ILE A 27 -17.34 2.41 -6.11
C ILE A 27 -18.51 2.63 -7.07
N THR A 28 -19.25 1.60 -7.42
CA THR A 28 -20.42 1.70 -8.29
C THR A 28 -21.51 2.59 -7.67
N TYR A 29 -21.88 2.36 -6.41
CA TYR A 29 -22.90 3.16 -5.72
C TYR A 29 -22.50 4.64 -5.61
N ALA A 30 -21.22 4.90 -5.32
CA ALA A 30 -20.68 6.25 -5.26
C ALA A 30 -20.74 6.98 -6.62
N LYS A 31 -20.32 6.32 -7.71
CA LYS A 31 -20.35 6.88 -9.07
C LYS A 31 -21.78 7.20 -9.56
N HIS A 32 -22.77 6.46 -9.06
CA HIS A 32 -24.19 6.74 -9.32
C HIS A 32 -24.82 7.74 -8.34
N HIS A 33 -24.04 8.32 -7.43
CA HIS A 33 -24.48 9.28 -6.41
C HIS A 33 -25.60 8.73 -5.50
N LEU A 34 -25.57 7.43 -5.19
CA LEU A 34 -26.54 6.78 -4.32
C LEU A 34 -26.20 6.89 -2.83
N THR A 35 -24.94 7.23 -2.52
CA THR A 35 -24.40 7.33 -1.17
C THR A 35 -24.03 8.76 -0.80
N ASN A 36 -23.76 9.04 0.47
CA ASN A 36 -23.37 10.36 0.96
C ASN A 36 -21.98 10.78 0.49
N LEU A 37 -21.67 12.08 0.61
CA LEU A 37 -20.40 12.64 0.16
C LEU A 37 -19.18 11.97 0.80
N VAL A 38 -19.24 11.65 2.10
CA VAL A 38 -18.13 10.99 2.81
C VAL A 38 -17.82 9.62 2.22
N HIS A 39 -18.84 8.78 1.99
CA HIS A 39 -18.69 7.49 1.31
C HIS A 39 -18.16 7.64 -0.12
N ARG A 40 -18.64 8.64 -0.88
CA ARG A 40 -18.12 8.90 -2.23
C ARG A 40 -16.66 9.31 -2.24
N ASN A 41 -16.21 10.10 -1.26
CA ASN A 41 -14.79 10.46 -1.14
C ASN A 41 -13.93 9.21 -0.86
N ILE A 42 -14.41 8.28 -0.03
CA ILE A 42 -13.74 6.99 0.20
C ILE A 42 -13.69 6.17 -1.09
N ALA A 43 -14.80 6.06 -1.82
CA ALA A 43 -14.85 5.36 -3.09
C ALA A 43 -13.88 5.96 -4.14
N ASP A 44 -13.72 7.29 -4.17
CA ASP A 44 -12.75 7.97 -5.04
C ASP A 44 -11.30 7.61 -4.64
N ILE A 45 -11.00 7.49 -3.34
CA ILE A 45 -9.70 7.02 -2.85
C ILE A 45 -9.43 5.58 -3.31
N LEU A 46 -10.42 4.69 -3.17
CA LEU A 46 -10.34 3.30 -3.59
C LEU A 46 -10.18 3.16 -5.13
N ASP A 47 -10.81 4.03 -5.92
CA ASP A 47 -10.74 4.01 -7.38
C ASP A 47 -9.45 4.65 -7.92
N LYS A 48 -8.92 5.70 -7.28
CA LYS A 48 -7.78 6.49 -7.78
C LYS A 48 -6.54 5.64 -8.07
N ASN A 49 -6.25 4.65 -7.23
CA ASN A 49 -5.10 3.76 -7.39
C ASN A 49 -5.43 2.40 -8.03
N ARG A 50 -6.69 2.16 -8.41
CA ARG A 50 -7.10 0.98 -9.18
C ARG A 50 -6.34 0.91 -10.50
N ARG A 51 -5.81 -0.26 -10.85
CA ARG A 51 -4.93 -0.47 -12.02
C ARG A 51 -5.23 -1.77 -12.74
N GLY A 52 -4.94 -1.81 -14.04
CA GLY A 52 -5.07 -3.00 -14.90
C GLY A 52 -6.26 -3.02 -15.85
N ASP A 53 -7.14 -2.01 -15.80
CA ASP A 53 -8.23 -1.78 -16.73
C ASP A 53 -8.28 -0.33 -17.26
N GLY A 54 -8.28 -0.17 -18.58
CA GLY A 54 -8.46 1.13 -19.23
C GLY A 54 -7.18 1.96 -19.35
N PHE A 55 -7.33 3.28 -19.18
CA PHE A 55 -6.27 4.26 -19.41
C PHE A 55 -6.22 5.30 -18.29
N LYS A 56 -5.01 5.69 -17.88
CA LYS A 56 -4.74 6.86 -17.04
C LYS A 56 -3.79 7.79 -17.78
N ASP A 57 -4.16 9.08 -17.86
CA ASP A 57 -3.38 10.11 -18.57
C ASP A 57 -2.97 9.71 -19.99
N GLY A 58 -3.89 9.07 -20.72
CA GLY A 58 -3.71 8.61 -22.09
C GLY A 58 -2.82 7.37 -22.26
N LYS A 59 -2.41 6.72 -21.15
CA LYS A 59 -1.58 5.51 -21.17
C LYS A 59 -2.36 4.31 -20.65
N PRO A 60 -2.12 3.09 -21.18
CA PRO A 60 -2.72 1.89 -20.63
C PRO A 60 -2.29 1.74 -19.16
N THR A 61 -3.23 1.35 -18.30
CA THR A 61 -2.91 0.93 -16.93
C THR A 61 -2.67 -0.58 -16.91
N LEU A 62 -1.66 -1.01 -16.16
CA LEU A 62 -1.33 -2.42 -15.98
C LEU A 62 -1.49 -2.79 -14.51
N SER A 63 -2.14 -3.91 -14.20
CA SER A 63 -2.18 -4.46 -12.85
C SER A 63 -0.79 -4.94 -12.42
N SER A 64 -0.57 -5.13 -11.11
CA SER A 64 0.69 -5.69 -10.61
C SER A 64 0.99 -7.04 -11.27
N GLU A 65 -0.03 -7.90 -11.45
CA GLU A 65 0.12 -9.18 -12.15
C GLU A 65 0.53 -9.00 -13.62
N GLN A 66 -0.09 -8.07 -14.35
CA GLN A 66 0.29 -7.79 -15.73
C GLN A 66 1.73 -7.25 -15.85
N VAL A 67 2.17 -6.41 -14.91
CA VAL A 67 3.55 -5.93 -14.84
C VAL A 67 4.51 -7.08 -14.54
N VAL A 68 4.17 -7.97 -13.61
CA VAL A 68 4.96 -9.16 -13.29
C VAL A 68 5.10 -10.05 -14.53
N GLU A 69 4.00 -10.44 -15.16
CA GLU A 69 4.04 -11.30 -16.36
C GLU A 69 4.86 -10.68 -17.50
N ALA A 70 4.68 -9.38 -17.74
CA ALA A 70 5.44 -8.66 -18.75
C ALA A 70 6.93 -8.56 -18.38
N SER A 71 7.26 -8.41 -17.10
CA SER A 71 8.63 -8.41 -16.61
C SER A 71 9.30 -9.77 -16.81
N ILE A 72 8.60 -10.86 -16.51
CA ILE A 72 9.11 -12.23 -16.76
C ILE A 72 9.36 -12.45 -18.25
N ARG A 73 8.46 -12.00 -19.13
CA ARG A 73 8.65 -12.10 -20.59
C ARG A 73 9.81 -11.27 -21.11
N ALA A 74 10.02 -10.08 -20.54
CA ALA A 74 11.11 -9.19 -20.94
C ALA A 74 12.49 -9.78 -20.60
N GLY A 75 12.60 -10.47 -19.45
CA GLY A 75 13.84 -11.06 -18.96
C GLY A 75 14.83 -10.02 -18.44
N GLY A 76 15.64 -10.40 -17.47
CA GLY A 76 16.67 -9.53 -16.90
C GLY A 76 17.78 -9.16 -17.89
N HIS A 77 18.56 -8.16 -17.51
CA HIS A 77 19.75 -7.75 -18.27
C HIS A 77 20.82 -8.86 -18.31
N PRO A 78 21.75 -8.83 -19.28
CA PRO A 78 22.90 -9.73 -19.29
C PRO A 78 23.65 -9.72 -17.95
N HIS A 79 24.09 -10.89 -17.48
CA HIS A 79 24.76 -11.08 -16.18
C HIS A 79 23.91 -10.81 -14.94
N SER A 80 22.59 -10.63 -15.11
CA SER A 80 21.65 -10.74 -14.00
C SER A 80 21.51 -12.19 -13.54
N LEU A 81 21.12 -12.35 -12.28
CA LEU A 81 20.84 -13.63 -11.67
C LEU A 81 19.59 -14.23 -12.34
N PRO A 82 19.64 -15.47 -12.83
CA PRO A 82 18.46 -16.13 -13.36
C PRO A 82 17.45 -16.41 -12.23
N ALA A 83 16.19 -16.62 -12.59
CA ALA A 83 15.15 -17.07 -11.66
C ALA A 83 15.53 -18.43 -11.04
N GLY A 84 15.30 -18.60 -9.74
CA GLY A 84 15.57 -19.86 -9.04
C GLY A 84 15.59 -19.75 -7.51
N ASP A 85 15.65 -20.89 -6.83
CA ASP A 85 15.44 -21.00 -5.37
C ASP A 85 16.68 -20.66 -4.51
N ASP A 86 17.90 -20.63 -5.08
CA ASP A 86 19.16 -20.35 -4.37
C ASP A 86 19.82 -19.05 -4.90
N ALA A 87 19.06 -17.96 -4.83
CA ALA A 87 19.45 -16.69 -5.41
C ALA A 87 20.50 -15.94 -4.58
N VAL A 88 21.78 -16.30 -4.73
CA VAL A 88 22.90 -15.65 -4.01
C VAL A 88 23.66 -14.66 -4.90
N VAL A 89 23.75 -13.41 -4.44
CA VAL A 89 24.63 -12.38 -5.00
C VAL A 89 25.75 -12.10 -4.01
N THR A 90 27.00 -12.19 -4.47
CA THR A 90 28.15 -11.75 -3.65
C THR A 90 28.44 -10.28 -3.92
N TYR A 91 29.04 -9.57 -2.96
CA TYR A 91 29.47 -8.20 -3.20
C TYR A 91 30.71 -7.81 -2.40
N ASP A 92 31.45 -6.84 -2.91
CA ASP A 92 32.54 -6.20 -2.19
C ASP A 92 32.55 -4.67 -2.40
N PHE A 93 33.43 -4.01 -1.66
CA PHE A 93 33.70 -2.58 -1.78
C PHE A 93 35.08 -2.40 -2.37
N ALA A 94 35.19 -1.66 -3.48
CA ALA A 94 36.47 -1.41 -4.10
C ALA A 94 37.40 -0.64 -3.15
N ASN A 95 38.60 -1.19 -2.92
CA ASN A 95 39.65 -0.57 -2.10
C ASN A 95 40.57 0.37 -2.89
N ALA A 96 40.20 0.74 -4.13
CA ALA A 96 41.08 1.48 -5.03
C ALA A 96 40.94 2.99 -4.82
N THR A 97 42.02 3.63 -4.38
CA THR A 97 42.15 5.08 -4.30
C THR A 97 42.27 5.68 -5.70
N GLN A 98 41.35 6.56 -6.09
CA GLN A 98 41.47 7.38 -7.30
C GLN A 98 41.84 8.83 -6.92
N PRO A 99 42.81 9.46 -7.61
CA PRO A 99 43.01 10.90 -7.50
C PRO A 99 41.83 11.64 -8.12
N ASP A 100 41.29 12.65 -7.43
CA ASP A 100 40.32 13.58 -8.02
C ASP A 100 41.00 14.51 -9.06
N ALA A 101 40.21 15.39 -9.69
CA ALA A 101 40.71 16.36 -10.67
C ALA A 101 41.79 17.32 -10.12
N ASP A 102 41.89 17.44 -8.80
CA ASP A 102 42.84 18.28 -8.08
C ASP A 102 44.02 17.47 -7.47
N GLY A 103 44.05 16.15 -7.68
CA GLY A 103 45.11 15.24 -7.20
C GLY A 103 44.95 14.77 -5.75
N ASN A 104 43.79 15.00 -5.10
CA ASN A 104 43.53 14.51 -3.75
C ASN A 104 43.16 13.03 -3.76
N THR A 105 43.59 12.33 -2.71
CA THR A 105 43.14 10.96 -2.41
C THR A 105 41.67 10.99 -1.96
N VAL A 106 40.77 10.56 -2.84
CA VAL A 106 39.38 10.28 -2.49
C VAL A 106 39.14 8.78 -2.69
N SER A 107 37.99 8.25 -2.26
CA SER A 107 37.41 6.94 -2.61
C SER A 107 37.71 5.74 -1.68
N GLN A 108 37.24 5.82 -0.43
CA GLN A 108 36.78 4.62 0.28
C GLN A 108 35.44 4.93 0.95
N PHE A 109 34.49 4.00 0.89
CA PHE A 109 33.30 4.07 1.73
C PHE A 109 33.70 4.01 3.21
N SER A 110 33.14 4.90 4.02
CA SER A 110 33.20 4.78 5.48
C SER A 110 32.48 3.49 5.91
N GLU A 111 32.75 2.96 7.11
CA GLU A 111 31.98 1.80 7.59
C GLU A 111 30.49 2.11 7.77
N SER A 112 30.14 3.35 8.10
CA SER A 112 28.76 3.81 8.14
C SER A 112 28.08 3.69 6.77
N GLN A 113 28.72 4.21 5.72
CA GLN A 113 28.24 4.08 4.34
C GLN A 113 28.14 2.63 3.89
N LYS A 114 29.11 1.78 4.26
CA LYS A 114 29.04 0.33 3.98
C LYS A 114 27.85 -0.31 4.69
N ASN A 115 27.57 0.04 5.94
CA ASN A 115 26.41 -0.46 6.68
C ASN A 115 25.10 -0.08 6.00
N THR A 116 24.94 1.17 5.53
CA THR A 116 23.75 1.56 4.73
C THR A 116 23.61 0.69 3.48
N ILE A 117 24.71 0.40 2.78
CA ILE A 117 24.67 -0.47 1.60
C ILE A 117 24.25 -1.90 2.00
N ARG A 118 24.77 -2.44 3.11
CA ARG A 118 24.37 -3.76 3.64
C ARG A 118 22.86 -3.80 3.95
N GLU A 119 22.33 -2.77 4.60
CA GLU A 119 20.92 -2.65 4.94
C GLU A 119 20.04 -2.54 3.68
N THR A 120 20.45 -1.70 2.73
CA THR A 120 19.79 -1.55 1.42
C THR A 120 19.64 -2.89 0.69
N LEU A 121 20.69 -3.72 0.70
CA LEU A 121 20.67 -5.06 0.10
C LEU A 121 19.81 -6.04 0.91
N THR A 122 19.73 -5.87 2.22
CA THR A 122 18.90 -6.70 3.11
C THR A 122 17.41 -6.54 2.80
N HIS A 123 16.95 -5.33 2.43
CA HIS A 123 15.54 -5.11 2.03
C HIS A 123 15.08 -6.03 0.88
N PHE A 124 15.97 -6.45 -0.02
CA PHE A 124 15.62 -7.41 -1.07
C PHE A 124 15.45 -8.84 -0.53
N SER A 125 16.27 -9.21 0.46
CA SER A 125 16.22 -10.51 1.13
C SER A 125 15.00 -10.62 2.05
N ASP A 126 14.49 -9.48 2.54
CA ASP A 126 13.25 -9.42 3.29
C ASP A 126 12.04 -9.81 2.45
N VAL A 127 11.99 -9.40 1.17
CA VAL A 127 10.77 -9.55 0.36
C VAL A 127 10.77 -10.81 -0.51
N ALA A 128 11.93 -11.37 -0.81
CA ALA A 128 12.08 -12.56 -1.65
C ALA A 128 13.24 -13.44 -1.15
N ARG A 129 13.29 -14.71 -1.59
CA ARG A 129 14.30 -15.69 -1.15
C ARG A 129 15.66 -15.48 -1.86
N VAL A 130 16.21 -14.29 -1.70
CA VAL A 130 17.51 -13.89 -2.23
C VAL A 130 18.48 -13.64 -1.07
N GLN A 131 19.78 -13.74 -1.31
CA GLN A 131 20.81 -13.50 -0.31
C GLN A 131 21.93 -12.64 -0.87
N PHE A 132 22.35 -11.65 -0.10
CA PHE A 132 23.55 -10.87 -0.38
C PHE A 132 24.68 -11.24 0.59
N LYS A 133 25.84 -11.64 0.05
CA LYS A 133 27.00 -12.06 0.86
C LYS A 133 28.21 -11.18 0.57
N GLU A 134 28.66 -10.46 1.60
CA GLU A 134 29.89 -9.67 1.49
C GLU A 134 31.11 -10.61 1.38
N GLY A 135 31.95 -10.38 0.38
CA GLY A 135 33.13 -11.17 0.12
C GLY A 135 33.67 -10.98 -1.29
N ALA A 136 34.93 -11.34 -1.48
CA ALA A 136 35.59 -11.21 -2.79
C ALA A 136 34.85 -12.02 -3.88
N MET A 137 34.95 -11.52 -5.12
CA MET A 137 34.35 -12.15 -6.28
C MET A 137 34.75 -13.63 -6.43
N ALA A 138 33.76 -14.51 -6.32
CA ALA A 138 33.93 -15.95 -6.56
C ALA A 138 33.24 -16.44 -7.85
N THR A 139 32.22 -15.72 -8.33
CA THR A 139 31.43 -16.05 -9.53
C THR A 139 31.01 -14.76 -10.26
N SER A 140 30.35 -14.89 -11.42
CA SER A 140 29.76 -13.78 -12.17
C SER A 140 28.56 -13.10 -11.47
N ASN A 141 28.00 -13.75 -10.44
CA ASN A 141 26.93 -13.20 -9.60
C ASN A 141 27.52 -12.32 -8.49
N HIS A 142 28.30 -11.33 -8.92
CA HIS A 142 29.04 -10.44 -8.05
C HIS A 142 28.76 -8.97 -8.36
N MET A 143 28.68 -8.14 -7.32
CA MET A 143 28.60 -6.69 -7.41
C MET A 143 29.79 -6.05 -6.71
N GLN A 144 30.43 -5.07 -7.34
CA GLN A 144 31.49 -4.29 -6.70
C GLN A 144 31.03 -2.85 -6.57
N PHE A 145 30.86 -2.37 -5.35
CA PHE A 145 30.50 -0.99 -5.05
C PHE A 145 31.75 -0.12 -5.00
N LYS A 146 31.69 1.06 -5.61
CA LYS A 146 32.81 2.00 -5.59
C LYS A 146 32.35 3.44 -5.67
N ILE A 147 33.16 4.33 -5.13
CA ILE A 147 33.04 5.76 -5.37
C ILE A 147 33.87 6.10 -6.61
N ASP A 148 33.23 6.51 -7.69
CA ASP A 148 33.90 6.81 -8.96
C ASP A 148 33.07 7.79 -9.80
N ASP A 149 33.45 9.07 -9.78
CA ASP A 149 32.79 10.13 -10.54
C ASP A 149 32.98 9.98 -12.07
N SER A 150 34.01 9.26 -12.51
CA SER A 150 34.41 9.17 -13.92
C SER A 150 33.67 8.08 -14.72
N ARG A 151 33.15 7.07 -14.02
CA ARG A 151 32.48 5.91 -14.64
C ARG A 151 30.99 5.80 -14.33
N PHE A 152 30.41 6.80 -13.70
CA PHE A 152 28.98 6.81 -13.46
C PHE A 152 28.21 6.94 -14.78
N ASP A 153 27.37 5.94 -15.11
CA ASP A 153 26.50 5.97 -16.30
C ASP A 153 25.03 5.98 -15.84
N TRP A 154 24.29 7.04 -16.19
CA TRP A 154 22.86 7.19 -15.91
C TRP A 154 21.98 6.32 -16.83
N LYS A 155 22.52 5.24 -17.37
CA LYS A 155 21.84 4.33 -18.29
C LYS A 155 21.37 3.07 -17.58
N ASP A 156 20.41 2.44 -18.22
CA ASP A 156 19.90 1.14 -17.83
C ASP A 156 20.73 0.02 -18.51
N PRO A 157 21.20 -1.00 -17.76
CA PRO A 157 21.13 -1.14 -16.31
C PRO A 157 22.07 -0.16 -15.58
N PHE A 158 21.69 0.23 -14.36
CA PHE A 158 22.47 1.10 -13.46
C PHE A 158 23.70 0.39 -12.84
N TYR A 159 24.42 -0.37 -13.65
CA TYR A 159 25.73 -0.94 -13.35
C TYR A 159 26.52 -1.09 -14.64
N VAL A 160 27.85 -1.11 -14.54
CA VAL A 160 28.75 -1.28 -15.69
C VAL A 160 29.44 -2.64 -15.60
N PRO A 161 29.49 -3.43 -16.68
CA PRO A 161 30.29 -4.65 -16.68
C PRO A 161 31.78 -4.34 -16.46
N SER A 162 32.36 -5.06 -15.50
CA SER A 162 33.79 -5.38 -15.36
C SER A 162 34.71 -5.00 -16.50
N ASN A 163 34.59 -5.84 -17.53
CA ASN A 163 35.26 -5.88 -18.82
C ASN A 163 34.28 -6.63 -19.74
N ASN A 164 34.35 -6.47 -21.06
CA ASN A 164 33.45 -7.15 -22.02
C ASN A 164 33.66 -8.69 -22.12
N GLU A 165 34.08 -9.33 -21.04
CA GLU A 165 34.32 -10.77 -20.93
C GLU A 165 33.18 -11.43 -20.16
N GLU A 166 32.77 -12.62 -20.63
CA GLU A 166 31.79 -13.46 -19.96
C GLU A 166 32.21 -13.71 -18.51
N GLY A 167 31.41 -13.24 -17.56
CA GLY A 167 31.57 -13.50 -16.13
C GLY A 167 32.22 -12.41 -15.30
N ALA A 168 32.49 -11.23 -15.87
CA ALA A 168 33.02 -10.08 -15.13
C ALA A 168 31.98 -9.48 -14.15
N PRO A 169 32.40 -8.89 -13.02
CA PRO A 169 31.51 -8.40 -11.98
C PRO A 169 30.71 -7.17 -12.43
N SER A 170 29.51 -7.00 -11.88
CA SER A 170 28.70 -5.79 -12.07
C SER A 170 29.27 -4.67 -11.20
N GLN A 171 29.86 -3.64 -11.81
CA GLN A 171 30.39 -2.48 -11.10
C GLN A 171 29.26 -1.50 -10.83
N VAL A 172 29.12 -1.08 -9.57
CA VAL A 172 28.14 -0.08 -9.15
C VAL A 172 28.89 1.19 -8.72
N PRO A 173 29.18 2.10 -9.66
CA PRO A 173 29.78 3.39 -9.34
C PRO A 173 28.74 4.29 -8.67
N LEU A 174 29.12 4.93 -7.56
CA LEU A 174 28.41 6.04 -6.95
C LEU A 174 29.24 7.31 -7.09
N LEU A 175 28.58 8.44 -7.40
CA LEU A 175 29.22 9.74 -7.32
C LEU A 175 29.56 10.07 -5.87
N GLN A 176 30.64 10.82 -5.64
CA GLN A 176 31.10 11.19 -4.29
C GLN A 176 29.99 11.89 -3.48
N ARG A 177 29.20 12.75 -4.11
CA ARG A 177 28.05 13.43 -3.48
C ARG A 177 26.97 12.44 -3.00
N HIS A 178 26.66 11.42 -3.79
CA HIS A 178 25.63 10.43 -3.46
C HIS A 178 26.13 9.41 -2.45
N ALA A 179 27.44 9.15 -2.40
CA ALA A 179 28.04 8.39 -1.32
C ALA A 179 27.91 9.14 0.02
N GLN A 180 28.09 10.47 0.05
CA GLN A 180 27.91 11.29 1.26
C GLN A 180 26.45 11.30 1.75
N GLU A 181 25.49 11.17 0.84
CA GLU A 181 24.06 11.13 1.16
C GLU A 181 23.59 9.81 1.80
N LEU A 182 24.37 8.72 1.72
CA LEU A 182 23.98 7.38 2.25
C LEU A 182 23.63 7.37 3.75
N GLU A 183 24.08 8.36 4.50
CA GLU A 183 23.79 8.47 5.94
C GLU A 183 22.47 9.21 6.22
N GLN A 184 21.74 9.63 5.19
CA GLN A 184 20.45 10.30 5.28
C GLN A 184 19.31 9.36 4.88
N PRO A 185 18.12 9.44 5.50
CA PRO A 185 16.97 8.63 5.12
C PRO A 185 16.45 9.02 3.72
N ASN A 186 15.95 8.04 2.98
CA ASN A 186 15.33 8.21 1.66
C ASN A 186 16.20 8.99 0.65
N ASN A 187 17.50 8.72 0.67
CA ASN A 187 18.47 9.43 -0.14
C ASN A 187 18.68 8.80 -1.53
N TYR A 188 19.27 9.57 -2.44
CA TYR A 188 19.47 9.11 -3.81
C TYR A 188 20.62 8.09 -3.97
N GLY A 189 21.63 8.13 -3.09
CA GLY A 189 22.70 7.14 -3.05
C GLY A 189 22.19 5.72 -2.78
N SER A 190 21.36 5.54 -1.75
CA SER A 190 20.74 4.25 -1.42
C SER A 190 19.79 3.81 -2.53
N HIS A 191 19.09 4.75 -3.17
CA HIS A 191 18.25 4.46 -4.34
C HIS A 191 19.05 3.88 -5.52
N VAL A 192 20.24 4.42 -5.82
CA VAL A 192 21.13 3.88 -6.86
C VAL A 192 21.57 2.46 -6.52
N VAL A 193 21.94 2.21 -5.26
CA VAL A 193 22.34 0.87 -4.77
C VAL A 193 21.18 -0.11 -4.93
N ALA A 194 19.98 0.26 -4.48
CA ALA A 194 18.78 -0.57 -4.60
C ALA A 194 18.44 -0.86 -6.06
N LYS A 195 18.55 0.14 -6.93
CA LYS A 195 18.32 -0.01 -8.38
C LYS A 195 19.30 -0.96 -9.04
N ALA A 196 20.59 -0.86 -8.71
CA ALA A 196 21.59 -1.80 -9.19
C ALA A 196 21.30 -3.23 -8.69
N ALA A 197 20.88 -3.39 -7.43
CA ALA A 197 20.51 -4.68 -6.85
C ALA A 197 19.29 -5.31 -7.55
N ALA A 198 18.23 -4.54 -7.82
CA ALA A 198 17.05 -5.02 -8.56
C ALA A 198 17.41 -5.55 -9.95
N PHE A 199 18.23 -4.80 -10.70
CA PHE A 199 18.70 -5.26 -12.01
C PHE A 199 19.63 -6.48 -11.90
N LYS A 200 20.47 -6.54 -10.85
CA LYS A 200 21.33 -7.71 -10.61
C LYS A 200 20.52 -8.96 -10.30
N LEU A 201 19.38 -8.82 -9.63
CA LEU A 201 18.45 -9.89 -9.32
C LEU A 201 17.52 -10.28 -10.49
N GLY A 202 17.74 -9.75 -11.69
CA GLY A 202 17.04 -10.20 -12.89
C GLY A 202 15.76 -9.44 -13.22
N LEU A 203 15.45 -8.35 -12.51
CA LEU A 203 14.33 -7.52 -12.90
C LEU A 203 14.71 -6.71 -14.15
N PRO A 204 13.84 -6.64 -15.18
CA PRO A 204 14.11 -5.89 -16.40
C PRO A 204 13.95 -4.38 -16.20
N SER A 205 14.26 -3.59 -17.22
CA SER A 205 13.81 -2.20 -17.29
C SER A 205 12.28 -2.10 -17.36
N THR A 206 11.70 -1.02 -16.83
CA THR A 206 10.26 -0.75 -17.00
C THR A 206 9.91 -0.43 -18.47
N ALA A 207 10.85 0.08 -19.26
CA ALA A 207 10.66 0.28 -20.70
C ALA A 207 10.45 -1.04 -21.46
N SER A 208 11.07 -2.13 -20.98
CA SER A 208 10.94 -3.47 -21.55
C SER A 208 9.63 -4.16 -21.14
N VAL A 209 8.97 -3.70 -20.07
CA VAL A 209 7.65 -4.21 -19.64
C VAL A 209 6.56 -3.81 -20.63
N ALA A 210 6.61 -2.59 -21.17
CA ALA A 210 5.68 -2.11 -22.19
C ALA A 210 6.41 -1.43 -23.37
N PRO A 211 7.08 -2.23 -24.23
CA PRO A 211 7.90 -1.68 -25.30
C PRO A 211 7.09 -0.80 -26.27
N GLY A 212 7.50 0.46 -26.40
CA GLY A 212 6.93 1.40 -27.38
C GLY A 212 5.58 2.02 -27.02
N THR A 213 4.92 1.61 -25.93
CA THR A 213 3.63 2.16 -25.50
C THR A 213 3.68 2.91 -24.18
N GLU A 214 4.69 2.62 -23.34
CA GLU A 214 4.70 2.98 -21.91
C GLU A 214 3.44 2.47 -21.18
N TYR A 215 3.41 2.62 -19.85
CA TYR A 215 2.21 2.39 -19.03
C TYR A 215 2.10 3.47 -17.95
N ALA A 216 0.91 3.64 -17.37
CA ALA A 216 0.61 4.71 -16.42
C ALA A 216 1.39 4.58 -15.11
N GLU A 217 1.58 3.35 -14.63
CA GLU A 217 2.27 3.02 -13.37
C GLU A 217 3.81 2.95 -13.52
N ASP A 218 4.36 3.27 -14.70
CA ASP A 218 5.81 3.40 -14.89
C ASP A 218 6.33 4.68 -14.21
N SER A 219 6.57 4.60 -12.90
CA SER A 219 7.18 5.65 -12.08
C SER A 219 7.83 5.07 -10.83
N LEU A 220 8.66 5.88 -10.16
CA LEU A 220 9.32 5.55 -8.89
C LEU A 220 8.33 5.22 -7.75
N ALA A 221 7.05 5.56 -7.91
CA ALA A 221 6.03 5.18 -6.95
C ALA A 221 5.75 3.67 -6.92
N TYR A 222 5.83 3.01 -8.08
CA TYR A 222 5.51 1.59 -8.21
C TYR A 222 6.75 0.73 -8.30
N SER A 223 7.82 1.26 -8.92
CA SER A 223 9.05 0.53 -9.14
C SER A 223 10.28 1.45 -9.10
N LEU A 224 11.25 1.10 -8.26
CA LEU A 224 12.54 1.78 -8.21
C LEU A 224 13.35 1.66 -9.51
N ARG A 225 12.97 0.73 -10.40
CA ARG A 225 13.58 0.54 -11.72
C ARG A 225 13.19 1.64 -12.70
N SER A 226 12.04 2.29 -12.49
CA SER A 226 11.55 3.34 -13.39
C SER A 226 12.55 4.50 -13.47
N PRO A 227 12.78 5.10 -14.65
CA PRO A 227 13.53 6.35 -14.77
C PRO A 227 12.65 7.58 -14.51
N LYS A 228 11.36 7.41 -14.17
CA LYS A 228 10.37 8.48 -14.11
C LYS A 228 9.97 8.75 -12.67
N LEU A 229 9.98 10.02 -12.25
CA LEU A 229 9.57 10.43 -10.90
C LEU A 229 8.13 10.02 -10.59
N GLU A 230 7.84 9.82 -9.30
CA GLU A 230 6.55 9.45 -8.72
C GLU A 230 5.41 10.39 -9.14
N ALA A 231 5.73 11.68 -9.36
CA ALA A 231 4.77 12.69 -9.81
C ALA A 231 4.09 12.32 -11.13
N ARG A 232 4.71 11.47 -11.95
CA ARG A 232 4.09 10.95 -13.19
C ARG A 232 2.84 10.13 -12.93
N SER A 233 2.70 9.56 -11.75
CA SER A 233 1.53 8.81 -11.31
C SER A 233 0.73 9.55 -10.24
N ASN A 234 0.83 10.89 -10.20
CA ASN A 234 0.13 11.78 -9.27
C ASN A 234 0.45 11.51 -7.78
N MET A 235 1.65 11.03 -7.49
CA MET A 235 2.20 10.84 -6.14
C MET A 235 3.20 11.94 -5.78
N GLN A 236 3.58 12.03 -4.52
CA GLN A 236 4.43 13.10 -4.00
C GLN A 236 5.39 12.57 -2.94
N PHE A 237 6.68 12.42 -3.29
CA PHE A 237 7.74 11.94 -2.38
C PHE A 237 8.58 13.09 -1.86
N TRP A 238 7.91 14.07 -1.27
CA TRP A 238 8.54 15.20 -0.61
C TRP A 238 7.55 15.89 0.32
N LYS A 239 8.07 16.52 1.38
CA LYS A 239 7.35 17.50 2.20
C LYS A 239 8.16 18.79 2.30
N ARG A 240 7.60 19.88 2.84
CA ARG A 240 8.37 21.13 2.99
C ARG A 240 9.41 21.01 4.11
N PRO A 241 10.65 21.53 3.92
CA PRO A 241 11.19 22.18 2.71
C PRO A 241 11.37 21.19 1.55
N LEU A 242 11.10 21.64 0.31
CA LEU A 242 11.04 20.81 -0.89
C LEU A 242 12.34 20.04 -1.14
N GLU A 243 12.38 18.79 -0.70
CA GLU A 243 13.47 17.86 -0.94
C GLU A 243 12.89 16.53 -1.42
N ASN A 244 13.27 16.13 -2.63
CA ASN A 244 12.84 14.85 -3.20
C ASN A 244 13.43 13.71 -2.37
N LYS A 245 12.55 12.78 -2.00
CA LYS A 245 12.88 11.54 -1.32
C LYS A 245 12.84 10.38 -2.31
N TYR A 246 13.74 9.43 -2.12
CA TYR A 246 13.88 8.27 -2.97
C TYR A 246 13.85 7.00 -2.13
N SER A 247 13.09 6.00 -2.57
CA SER A 247 13.06 4.72 -1.88
C SER A 247 14.41 4.01 -2.01
N SER A 248 14.91 3.50 -0.88
CA SER A 248 16.05 2.60 -0.76
C SER A 248 15.65 1.13 -0.82
N ALA A 249 14.36 0.80 -0.94
CA ALA A 249 13.85 -0.57 -0.90
C ALA A 249 12.92 -0.90 -2.07
N PRO A 250 12.72 -2.19 -2.39
CA PRO A 250 11.75 -2.64 -3.38
C PRO A 250 10.37 -1.99 -3.20
N MET A 251 9.86 -1.37 -4.27
CA MET A 251 8.49 -0.86 -4.30
C MET A 251 7.53 -1.98 -4.76
N MET A 252 6.21 -1.72 -4.74
CA MET A 252 5.16 -2.71 -4.96
C MET A 252 5.38 -3.65 -6.18
N ASP A 253 5.74 -3.09 -7.34
CA ASP A 253 5.98 -3.88 -8.56
C ASP A 253 7.33 -4.61 -8.53
N ASP A 254 8.32 -4.07 -7.80
CA ASP A 254 9.60 -4.74 -7.59
C ASP A 254 9.42 -5.95 -6.68
N ILE A 255 8.70 -5.81 -5.57
CA ILE A 255 8.36 -6.90 -4.65
C ILE A 255 7.66 -8.02 -5.41
N SER A 256 6.56 -7.69 -6.11
CA SER A 256 5.77 -8.67 -6.85
C SER A 256 6.60 -9.42 -7.90
N THR A 257 7.51 -8.71 -8.59
CA THR A 257 8.39 -9.31 -9.61
C THR A 257 9.50 -10.17 -8.99
N LEU A 258 10.13 -9.70 -7.91
CA LEU A 258 11.13 -10.46 -7.15
C LEU A 258 10.55 -11.77 -6.63
N GLN A 259 9.36 -11.71 -6.02
CA GLN A 259 8.68 -12.88 -5.50
C GLN A 259 8.28 -13.87 -6.59
N LYS A 260 7.94 -13.39 -7.79
CA LYS A 260 7.67 -14.28 -8.92
C LYS A 260 8.95 -14.99 -9.41
N LEU A 261 10.09 -14.31 -9.39
CA LEU A 261 11.38 -14.84 -9.87
C LEU A 261 12.03 -15.78 -8.86
N HIS A 262 12.00 -15.43 -7.58
CA HIS A 262 12.81 -16.04 -6.52
C HIS A 262 11.99 -16.58 -5.35
N GLY A 263 10.67 -16.47 -5.40
CA GLY A 263 9.77 -16.88 -4.32
C GLY A 263 9.68 -15.85 -3.19
N ALA A 264 8.48 -15.74 -2.60
CA ALA A 264 8.24 -14.87 -1.45
C ALA A 264 8.94 -15.40 -0.19
N ASN A 265 9.47 -14.46 0.61
CA ASN A 265 10.06 -14.78 1.91
C ASN A 265 9.04 -14.55 3.03
N ASN A 266 8.22 -15.57 3.30
CA ASN A 266 7.20 -15.54 4.35
C ASN A 266 7.77 -15.74 5.76
N GLN A 267 9.10 -15.88 5.92
CA GLN A 267 9.73 -15.90 7.25
C GLN A 267 10.00 -14.48 7.76
N THR A 268 10.04 -13.50 6.86
CA THR A 268 10.26 -12.11 7.21
C THR A 268 9.08 -11.60 8.02
N ARG A 269 9.37 -11.13 9.24
CA ARG A 269 8.39 -10.47 10.11
C ARG A 269 7.10 -11.29 10.32
N SER A 270 7.20 -12.63 10.34
CA SER A 270 6.03 -13.54 10.42
C SER A 270 5.29 -13.60 11.76
N GLY A 271 5.39 -12.55 12.57
CA GLY A 271 4.61 -12.34 13.79
C GLY A 271 4.36 -10.84 13.95
N ASP A 272 3.60 -10.46 14.97
CA ASP A 272 3.06 -9.11 15.13
C ASP A 272 4.12 -8.00 14.98
N THR A 273 3.96 -7.18 13.95
CA THR A 273 4.93 -6.15 13.59
C THR A 273 4.30 -4.76 13.54
N ILE A 274 4.99 -3.80 14.16
CA ILE A 274 4.63 -2.38 14.07
C ILE A 274 5.51 -1.70 13.02
N TYR A 275 4.87 -1.01 12.09
CA TYR A 275 5.48 -0.17 11.06
C TYR A 275 5.15 1.30 11.33
N GLY A 276 6.13 2.19 11.24
CA GLY A 276 5.96 3.61 11.52
C GLY A 276 6.55 4.02 12.86
N PHE A 277 5.79 4.77 13.66
CA PHE A 277 6.18 5.06 15.04
C PHE A 277 6.19 3.78 15.88
N ASN A 278 7.04 3.72 16.90
CA ASN A 278 7.17 2.53 17.75
C ASN A 278 7.52 1.24 16.99
N SER A 279 8.17 1.35 15.82
CA SER A 279 8.36 0.21 14.93
C SER A 279 9.13 -0.94 15.58
N THR A 280 8.67 -2.16 15.33
CA THR A 280 9.34 -3.41 15.67
C THR A 280 9.90 -4.13 14.44
N ALA A 281 9.77 -3.53 13.26
CA ALA A 281 10.11 -4.13 11.96
C ALA A 281 11.63 -4.26 11.70
N ASP A 282 12.46 -3.72 12.60
CA ASP A 282 13.94 -3.79 12.58
C ASP A 282 14.57 -3.28 11.26
N ARG A 283 13.99 -2.25 10.64
CA ARG A 283 14.57 -1.59 9.45
C ARG A 283 14.48 -0.07 9.57
N ASP A 284 15.52 0.61 9.14
CA ASP A 284 15.59 2.08 9.13
C ASP A 284 14.39 2.74 8.44
N MET A 285 13.97 2.23 7.28
CA MET A 285 12.88 2.79 6.48
C MET A 285 11.51 2.71 7.15
N PHE A 286 11.33 1.78 8.10
CA PHE A 286 10.09 1.60 8.84
C PHE A 286 10.06 2.32 10.19
N ASN A 287 11.20 2.79 10.67
CA ASN A 287 11.32 3.38 12.00
C ASN A 287 11.14 4.90 11.96
N LEU A 288 9.97 5.38 12.36
CA LEU A 288 9.68 6.80 12.53
C LEU A 288 9.87 7.21 13.99
N THR A 289 10.54 8.33 14.19
CA THR A 289 10.93 8.84 15.51
C THR A 289 10.37 10.22 15.80
N THR A 290 10.08 11.02 14.78
CA THR A 290 9.50 12.35 14.91
C THR A 290 8.45 12.62 13.83
N GLU A 291 7.54 13.57 14.09
CA GLU A 291 6.57 14.08 13.10
C GLU A 291 7.23 14.66 11.82
N ASN A 292 8.53 14.95 11.87
CA ASN A 292 9.29 15.45 10.73
C ASN A 292 9.88 14.35 9.85
N ASP A 293 9.82 13.09 10.27
CA ASP A 293 10.29 11.97 9.46
C ASP A 293 9.35 11.77 8.27
N PHE A 294 9.89 11.36 7.12
CA PHE A 294 9.12 11.16 5.90
C PHE A 294 9.07 9.65 5.60
N PRO A 295 7.92 8.98 5.73
CA PRO A 295 7.81 7.56 5.47
C PRO A 295 7.80 7.34 3.95
N LEU A 296 8.64 6.44 3.45
CA LEU A 296 8.66 6.07 2.04
C LEU A 296 9.02 4.60 1.89
N PHE A 297 8.01 3.74 1.75
CA PHE A 297 8.20 2.30 1.69
C PHE A 297 7.01 1.54 1.09
N SER A 298 7.25 0.29 0.73
CA SER A 298 6.23 -0.71 0.43
C SER A 298 6.40 -1.88 1.40
N VAL A 299 5.34 -2.21 2.13
CA VAL A 299 5.39 -3.25 3.17
C VAL A 299 5.22 -4.62 2.55
N TRP A 300 6.15 -5.51 2.88
CA TRP A 300 5.98 -6.96 2.79
C TRP A 300 6.04 -7.52 4.20
N ASP A 301 5.06 -8.32 4.55
CA ASP A 301 4.98 -9.04 5.81
C ASP A 301 4.64 -10.52 5.55
N GLY A 302 5.26 -11.43 6.30
CA GLY A 302 5.05 -12.87 6.22
C GLY A 302 3.83 -13.38 7.00
N GLY A 303 3.23 -12.54 7.85
CA GLY A 303 2.02 -12.81 8.63
C GLY A 303 2.17 -12.37 10.09
N GLY A 304 1.09 -12.42 10.86
CA GLY A 304 1.03 -11.83 12.21
C GLY A 304 -0.22 -10.97 12.31
N GLU A 305 -0.39 -10.26 13.43
CA GLU A 305 -1.30 -9.13 13.53
C GLU A 305 -0.48 -7.84 13.52
N ASP A 306 -0.51 -7.14 12.39
CA ASP A 306 0.42 -6.07 12.09
C ASP A 306 -0.22 -4.69 12.20
N THR A 307 0.59 -3.69 12.58
CA THR A 307 0.13 -2.34 12.85
C THR A 307 0.83 -1.31 11.97
N PHE A 308 0.04 -0.46 11.32
CA PHE A 308 0.47 0.85 10.88
C PHE A 308 0.27 1.86 12.01
N ASP A 309 1.37 2.30 12.61
CA ASP A 309 1.38 3.28 13.68
C ASP A 309 1.86 4.65 13.14
N PHE A 310 0.91 5.53 12.86
CA PHE A 310 1.17 6.88 12.38
C PHE A 310 0.71 7.94 13.40
N SER A 311 0.73 7.58 14.69
CA SER A 311 0.14 8.34 15.81
C SER A 311 0.70 9.73 16.04
N GLU A 312 1.98 9.96 15.75
CA GLU A 312 2.63 11.22 16.09
C GLU A 312 2.52 12.27 14.97
N TYR A 313 1.91 11.95 13.83
CA TYR A 313 1.72 12.93 12.76
C TYR A 313 0.58 13.91 13.06
N LYS A 314 0.75 15.17 12.64
CA LYS A 314 -0.29 16.21 12.70
C LYS A 314 -0.91 16.51 11.34
N ASP A 315 -0.33 15.97 10.28
CA ASP A 315 -0.89 16.07 8.93
C ASP A 315 -2.17 15.26 8.86
N ASN A 316 -3.13 15.68 8.03
CA ASN A 316 -4.26 14.83 7.68
C ASN A 316 -3.78 13.68 6.79
N GLN A 317 -4.14 12.46 7.15
CA GLN A 317 -3.66 11.23 6.54
C GLN A 317 -4.77 10.51 5.78
N VAL A 318 -4.35 9.68 4.82
CA VAL A 318 -5.21 8.66 4.21
C VAL A 318 -4.51 7.33 4.37
N ILE A 319 -4.98 6.50 5.29
CA ILE A 319 -4.41 5.20 5.62
C ILE A 319 -5.31 4.13 5.02
N ASN A 320 -4.77 3.36 4.07
CA ASN A 320 -5.50 2.29 3.40
C ASN A 320 -4.81 0.95 3.66
N LEU A 321 -5.50 0.08 4.38
CA LEU A 321 -5.01 -1.25 4.74
C LEU A 321 -5.27 -2.31 3.66
N THR A 322 -5.91 -1.95 2.55
CA THR A 322 -6.17 -2.90 1.46
C THR A 322 -4.84 -3.36 0.83
N PRO A 323 -4.59 -4.67 0.68
CA PRO A 323 -3.39 -5.16 0.01
C PRO A 323 -3.24 -4.60 -1.42
N GLY A 324 -2.04 -4.19 -1.80
CA GLY A 324 -1.78 -3.57 -3.11
C GLY A 324 -2.25 -2.11 -3.22
N SER A 325 -2.62 -1.46 -2.12
CA SER A 325 -3.02 -0.06 -2.09
C SER A 325 -1.89 0.88 -1.64
N PHE A 326 -2.16 2.18 -1.74
CA PHE A 326 -1.28 3.26 -1.30
C PHE A 326 -1.98 4.12 -0.26
N SER A 327 -1.18 4.66 0.65
CA SER A 327 -1.54 5.59 1.71
C SER A 327 -0.81 6.93 1.54
N ASN A 328 -1.42 8.00 2.07
CA ASN A 328 -0.85 9.34 2.18
C ASN A 328 -0.52 9.58 3.65
N VAL A 329 0.77 9.60 4.00
CA VAL A 329 1.23 9.58 5.39
C VAL A 329 2.28 10.67 5.62
N GLY A 330 2.20 11.38 6.74
CA GLY A 330 3.21 12.37 7.15
C GLY A 330 3.47 13.49 6.13
N GLY A 331 2.41 13.94 5.45
CA GLY A 331 2.45 15.01 4.44
C GLY A 331 2.85 14.56 3.02
N GLY A 332 3.09 13.26 2.80
CA GLY A 332 3.32 12.67 1.48
C GLY A 332 2.02 12.25 0.78
N VAL A 333 2.11 11.95 -0.53
CA VAL A 333 0.99 11.38 -1.31
C VAL A 333 1.45 10.08 -1.97
N GLY A 334 0.79 8.97 -1.66
CA GLY A 334 1.13 7.64 -2.17
C GLY A 334 2.51 7.13 -1.76
N ASN A 335 3.04 7.62 -0.63
CA ASN A 335 4.39 7.35 -0.15
C ASN A 335 4.51 6.06 0.67
N VAL A 336 3.41 5.57 1.22
CA VAL A 336 3.35 4.27 1.91
C VAL A 336 2.46 3.34 1.10
N SER A 337 2.84 2.07 0.97
CA SER A 337 2.03 1.06 0.29
C SER A 337 2.13 -0.31 0.95
N ILE A 338 1.18 -1.19 0.66
CA ILE A 338 1.20 -2.59 1.07
C ILE A 338 1.39 -3.43 -0.20
N ALA A 339 2.40 -4.30 -0.22
CA ALA A 339 2.63 -5.19 -1.35
C ALA A 339 1.47 -6.20 -1.51
N PRO A 340 1.12 -6.62 -2.74
CA PRO A 340 0.18 -7.71 -2.94
C PRO A 340 0.62 -8.96 -2.16
N GLY A 341 -0.30 -9.53 -1.37
CA GLY A 341 -0.04 -10.72 -0.57
C GLY A 341 0.46 -10.48 0.86
N ALA A 342 0.77 -9.23 1.22
CA ALA A 342 0.91 -8.82 2.62
C ALA A 342 -0.45 -8.33 3.15
N MET A 343 -0.65 -8.44 4.47
CA MET A 343 -1.82 -7.93 5.18
C MET A 343 -1.36 -7.03 6.33
N ILE A 344 -2.18 -6.05 6.68
CA ILE A 344 -2.01 -5.20 7.87
C ILE A 344 -3.40 -5.06 8.50
N GLU A 345 -3.53 -5.38 9.78
CA GLU A 345 -4.82 -5.51 10.46
C GLU A 345 -5.18 -4.23 11.24
N ILE A 346 -4.16 -3.54 11.76
CA ILE A 346 -4.33 -2.43 12.69
C ILE A 346 -3.82 -1.13 12.07
N ALA A 347 -4.59 -0.05 12.21
CA ALA A 347 -4.16 1.30 11.84
C ALA A 347 -4.41 2.30 12.97
N LYS A 348 -3.39 3.12 13.25
CA LYS A 348 -3.49 4.29 14.12
C LYS A 348 -3.25 5.55 13.29
N GLY A 349 -4.28 6.38 13.17
CA GLY A 349 -4.20 7.76 12.72
C GLY A 349 -3.41 8.61 13.70
N GLY A 350 -3.29 9.90 13.40
CA GLY A 350 -2.50 10.88 14.16
C GLY A 350 -3.37 11.89 14.89
N HIS A 351 -2.94 13.15 14.86
CA HIS A 351 -3.66 14.30 15.41
C HIS A 351 -4.39 15.14 14.35
N GLY A 352 -4.31 14.72 13.09
CA GLY A 352 -4.98 15.35 11.96
C GLY A 352 -6.38 14.78 11.74
N ASN A 353 -7.12 15.32 10.78
CA ASN A 353 -8.39 14.73 10.37
C ASN A 353 -8.12 13.63 9.35
N ASP A 354 -8.10 12.38 9.82
CA ASP A 354 -7.61 11.24 9.05
C ASP A 354 -8.73 10.45 8.39
N ILE A 355 -8.42 9.81 7.27
CA ILE A 355 -9.27 8.80 6.64
C ILE A 355 -8.58 7.46 6.77
N ILE A 356 -9.22 6.52 7.49
CA ILE A 356 -8.69 5.17 7.72
C ILE A 356 -9.63 4.16 7.06
N ILE A 357 -9.09 3.35 6.14
CA ILE A 357 -9.81 2.36 5.35
C ILE A 357 -9.27 0.99 5.74
N GLY A 358 -10.13 0.15 6.33
CA GLY A 358 -9.85 -1.25 6.62
C GLY A 358 -9.76 -2.12 5.36
N ASN A 359 -9.64 -3.42 5.56
CA ASN A 359 -9.56 -4.41 4.50
C ASN A 359 -10.53 -5.58 4.75
N ALA A 360 -10.28 -6.73 4.12
CA ALA A 360 -11.16 -7.88 4.23
C ALA A 360 -10.95 -8.71 5.51
N ALA A 361 -9.86 -8.46 6.25
CA ALA A 361 -9.52 -9.16 7.48
C ALA A 361 -10.21 -8.52 8.69
N ASP A 362 -9.93 -9.05 9.88
CA ASP A 362 -10.31 -8.40 11.13
C ASP A 362 -9.48 -7.13 11.28
N ASN A 363 -10.11 -6.00 11.62
CA ASN A 363 -9.43 -4.71 11.70
C ASN A 363 -9.64 -4.01 13.04
N GLU A 364 -8.57 -3.39 13.53
CA GLU A 364 -8.62 -2.40 14.62
C GLU A 364 -8.19 -1.03 14.10
N LEU A 365 -9.14 -0.10 14.03
CA LEU A 365 -8.90 1.24 13.46
C LEU A 365 -9.04 2.30 14.55
N PHE A 366 -8.00 3.11 14.75
CA PHE A 366 -7.95 4.19 15.73
C PHE A 366 -7.76 5.54 15.02
N GLY A 367 -8.77 6.41 15.07
CA GLY A 367 -8.69 7.79 14.57
C GLY A 367 -7.73 8.65 15.38
N ASN A 368 -7.78 8.51 16.71
CA ASN A 368 -7.07 9.30 17.72
C ASN A 368 -7.62 10.72 17.90
N ASP A 369 -6.85 11.77 17.64
CA ASP A 369 -7.34 13.15 17.76
C ASP A 369 -7.66 13.68 16.37
N GLY A 370 -8.83 14.29 16.18
CA GLY A 370 -9.19 14.85 14.88
C GLY A 370 -10.66 14.63 14.58
N ASP A 371 -11.16 15.21 13.50
CA ASP A 371 -12.45 14.81 12.94
C ASP A 371 -12.19 13.68 11.92
N ASP A 372 -12.14 12.44 12.40
CA ASP A 372 -11.69 11.28 11.61
C ASP A 372 -12.82 10.58 10.86
N THR A 373 -12.47 9.91 9.77
CA THR A 373 -13.36 9.05 8.99
C THR A 373 -12.83 7.63 8.95
N LEU A 374 -13.55 6.69 9.56
CA LEU A 374 -13.17 5.28 9.62
C LEU A 374 -14.12 4.47 8.72
N TYR A 375 -13.56 3.67 7.81
CA TYR A 375 -14.32 2.90 6.84
C TYR A 375 -13.98 1.41 6.89
N VAL A 376 -15.02 0.59 6.91
CA VAL A 376 -14.97 -0.87 6.70
C VAL A 376 -16.14 -1.29 5.81
N GLU A 377 -16.00 -2.41 5.10
CA GLU A 377 -17.12 -2.99 4.36
C GLU A 377 -17.98 -3.83 5.30
N ALA A 378 -19.29 -3.89 5.08
CA ALA A 378 -20.10 -4.85 5.82
C ALA A 378 -19.61 -6.28 5.53
N ASN A 379 -19.68 -7.14 6.54
CA ASN A 379 -19.27 -8.55 6.47
C ASN A 379 -17.77 -8.79 6.18
N SER A 380 -16.92 -7.75 6.15
CA SER A 380 -15.47 -7.91 6.04
C SER A 380 -14.83 -8.12 7.41
N GLY A 381 -14.55 -9.35 7.83
CA GLY A 381 -13.92 -9.60 9.14
C GLY A 381 -14.66 -9.00 10.34
N TYR A 382 -14.12 -9.25 11.53
CA TYR A 382 -14.53 -8.60 12.76
C TYR A 382 -13.82 -7.25 12.90
N ASN A 383 -14.59 -6.15 12.95
CA ASN A 383 -14.02 -4.80 12.95
C ASN A 383 -14.29 -4.08 14.26
N GLN A 384 -13.25 -3.46 14.81
CA GLN A 384 -13.34 -2.62 15.99
C GLN A 384 -12.85 -1.21 15.63
N LEU A 385 -13.70 -0.22 15.83
CA LEU A 385 -13.47 1.16 15.38
C LEU A 385 -13.50 2.12 16.57
N TRP A 386 -12.41 2.85 16.77
CA TRP A 386 -12.28 3.93 17.76
C TRP A 386 -12.13 5.25 17.02
N GLY A 387 -13.12 6.12 17.13
CA GLY A 387 -13.04 7.46 16.57
C GLY A 387 -12.07 8.34 17.36
N GLY A 388 -12.03 8.18 18.69
CA GLY A 388 -11.24 9.00 19.58
C GLY A 388 -11.88 10.37 19.88
N ALA A 389 -11.04 11.40 19.99
CA ALA A 389 -11.50 12.77 20.18
C ALA A 389 -12.09 13.34 18.87
N GLY A 390 -12.67 14.55 18.92
CA GLY A 390 -13.28 15.20 17.74
C GLY A 390 -14.63 14.62 17.29
N ASN A 391 -15.10 15.03 16.12
CA ASN A 391 -16.39 14.64 15.53
C ASN A 391 -16.17 13.60 14.44
N ASN A 392 -16.29 12.34 14.82
CA ASN A 392 -15.87 11.23 13.96
C ASN A 392 -17.02 10.73 13.08
N THR A 393 -16.68 10.19 11.91
CA THR A 393 -17.63 9.56 11.01
C THR A 393 -17.23 8.10 10.76
N PHE A 394 -18.08 7.17 11.21
CA PHE A 394 -17.94 5.75 10.94
C PHE A 394 -18.75 5.41 9.70
N VAL A 395 -18.10 4.95 8.63
CA VAL A 395 -18.72 4.70 7.32
C VAL A 395 -18.74 3.21 7.05
N ILE A 396 -19.94 2.65 6.89
CA ILE A 396 -20.11 1.22 6.63
C ILE A 396 -20.44 1.04 5.15
N GLY A 397 -19.47 0.48 4.41
CA GLY A 397 -19.65 0.07 3.02
C GLY A 397 -20.62 -1.09 2.88
N ALA A 398 -21.20 -1.25 1.71
CA ALA A 398 -21.95 -2.46 1.38
C ALA A 398 -21.00 -3.65 1.24
N GLY A 399 -21.40 -4.78 1.81
CA GLY A 399 -20.72 -6.07 1.68
C GLY A 399 -21.39 -7.00 0.67
N ASP A 400 -20.86 -8.21 0.53
CA ASP A 400 -21.57 -9.30 -0.14
C ASP A 400 -22.75 -9.73 0.75
N PRO A 401 -24.01 -9.60 0.29
CA PRO A 401 -25.17 -10.04 1.06
C PRO A 401 -25.21 -11.56 1.25
N ALA A 402 -24.43 -12.35 0.49
CA ALA A 402 -24.33 -13.79 0.68
C ALA A 402 -23.23 -14.21 1.67
N ALA A 403 -22.41 -13.27 2.16
CA ALA A 403 -21.36 -13.55 3.14
C ALA A 403 -21.93 -13.76 4.54
N GLU A 404 -21.16 -14.45 5.39
CA GLU A 404 -21.48 -14.54 6.82
C GLU A 404 -21.45 -13.15 7.45
N THR A 405 -22.43 -12.88 8.32
CA THR A 405 -22.51 -11.60 9.03
C THR A 405 -21.42 -11.51 10.08
N ASN A 406 -20.44 -10.64 9.83
CA ASN A 406 -19.44 -10.28 10.83
C ASN A 406 -19.86 -9.03 11.59
N LEU A 407 -19.43 -8.95 12.85
CA LEU A 407 -19.75 -7.84 13.74
C LEU A 407 -18.81 -6.65 13.50
N ILE A 408 -19.40 -5.46 13.42
CA ILE A 408 -18.69 -4.19 13.47
C ILE A 408 -18.98 -3.53 14.81
N GLU A 409 -17.94 -3.17 15.56
CA GLU A 409 -18.05 -2.53 16.88
C GLU A 409 -17.55 -1.09 16.83
N LEU A 410 -18.42 -0.14 17.16
CA LEU A 410 -18.05 1.26 17.39
C LEU A 410 -17.76 1.42 18.87
N GLN A 411 -16.47 1.49 19.21
CA GLN A 411 -16.01 1.24 20.58
C GLN A 411 -16.15 2.44 21.51
N ASP A 412 -16.19 3.66 20.96
CA ASP A 412 -16.19 4.92 21.72
C ASP A 412 -17.15 5.98 21.15
N PHE A 413 -18.18 5.54 20.42
CA PHE A 413 -19.16 6.42 19.78
C PHE A 413 -19.87 7.35 20.77
N VAL A 414 -19.87 8.66 20.48
CA VAL A 414 -20.57 9.67 21.26
C VAL A 414 -21.72 10.29 20.45
N SER A 415 -22.95 9.94 20.84
CA SER A 415 -24.17 10.50 20.26
C SER A 415 -24.23 12.03 20.34
N GLY A 416 -24.74 12.65 19.27
CA GLY A 416 -24.80 14.10 19.10
C GLY A 416 -23.47 14.74 18.65
N ARG A 417 -22.37 13.99 18.67
CA ARG A 417 -21.04 14.41 18.19
C ARG A 417 -20.64 13.62 16.95
N ASP A 418 -20.55 12.30 17.10
CA ASP A 418 -20.10 11.39 16.06
C ASP A 418 -21.27 11.02 15.12
N LYS A 419 -20.94 10.48 13.93
CA LYS A 419 -21.90 10.08 12.90
C LYS A 419 -21.63 8.67 12.41
N LEU A 420 -22.72 7.95 12.14
CA LEU A 420 -22.71 6.63 11.50
C LEU A 420 -23.31 6.76 10.10
N ASP A 421 -22.50 6.59 9.06
CA ASP A 421 -22.94 6.60 7.68
C ASP A 421 -23.17 5.16 7.18
N VAL A 422 -24.43 4.84 6.89
CA VAL A 422 -24.89 3.57 6.32
C VAL A 422 -25.49 3.75 4.92
N SER A 423 -25.11 4.83 4.24
CA SER A 423 -25.70 5.17 2.93
C SER A 423 -25.40 4.15 1.84
N ALA A 424 -24.29 3.42 1.97
CA ALA A 424 -23.99 2.29 1.10
C ALA A 424 -24.93 1.09 1.34
N LEU A 425 -25.32 0.82 2.58
CA LEU A 425 -26.32 -0.23 2.90
C LEU A 425 -27.69 0.14 2.34
N LYS A 426 -28.07 1.42 2.44
CA LYS A 426 -29.27 1.94 1.77
C LYS A 426 -29.21 1.71 0.27
N ALA A 427 -28.11 2.09 -0.38
CA ALA A 427 -27.92 1.89 -1.82
C ALA A 427 -28.01 0.40 -2.21
N ALA A 428 -27.40 -0.49 -1.43
CA ALA A 428 -27.44 -1.94 -1.64
C ALA A 428 -28.87 -2.52 -1.55
N SER A 429 -29.70 -1.99 -0.65
CA SER A 429 -31.10 -2.40 -0.52
C SER A 429 -32.00 -1.98 -1.69
N GLY A 430 -31.52 -1.07 -2.55
CA GLY A 430 -32.33 -0.50 -3.63
C GLY A 430 -33.52 0.33 -3.14
N ARG A 431 -33.46 0.86 -1.92
CA ARG A 431 -34.50 1.70 -1.31
C ARG A 431 -34.05 3.16 -1.19
N ASP A 432 -35.04 4.03 -1.05
CA ASP A 432 -34.80 5.47 -0.84
C ASP A 432 -34.44 5.82 0.62
N GLN A 433 -34.66 4.90 1.56
CA GLN A 433 -34.37 5.08 2.99
C GLN A 433 -34.18 3.74 3.71
N ILE A 434 -33.44 3.75 4.82
CA ILE A 434 -33.45 2.67 5.81
C ILE A 434 -34.62 2.89 6.77
N ASN A 435 -35.47 1.86 6.94
CA ASN A 435 -36.65 1.91 7.79
C ASN A 435 -36.39 1.21 9.12
N VAL A 436 -36.45 1.96 10.22
CA VAL A 436 -36.33 1.36 11.56
C VAL A 436 -37.66 0.70 11.93
N VAL A 437 -37.62 -0.60 12.17
CA VAL A 437 -38.77 -1.46 12.49
C VAL A 437 -38.53 -2.23 13.79
N SER A 438 -39.59 -2.66 14.47
CA SER A 438 -39.47 -3.51 15.67
C SER A 438 -39.17 -4.98 15.34
N GLU A 439 -39.56 -5.43 14.14
CA GLU A 439 -39.30 -6.78 13.60
C GLU A 439 -39.23 -6.69 12.07
N PHE A 440 -38.41 -7.52 11.42
CA PHE A 440 -38.29 -7.52 9.97
C PHE A 440 -39.57 -8.05 9.29
N SER A 441 -40.12 -7.23 8.40
CA SER A 441 -41.33 -7.55 7.65
C SER A 441 -41.05 -8.36 6.38
N GLY A 442 -39.77 -8.43 5.97
CA GLY A 442 -39.31 -9.04 4.71
C GLY A 442 -39.25 -8.03 3.57
N ARG A 443 -38.94 -6.76 3.90
CA ARG A 443 -38.65 -5.73 2.91
C ARG A 443 -37.20 -5.31 3.09
N GLY A 444 -36.39 -5.48 2.06
CA GLY A 444 -35.02 -4.99 2.10
C GLY A 444 -34.97 -3.49 2.40
N GLY A 445 -33.95 -3.08 3.15
CA GLY A 445 -33.76 -1.72 3.67
C GLY A 445 -34.45 -1.50 5.02
N GLU A 446 -34.64 -2.56 5.81
CA GLU A 446 -35.16 -2.49 7.18
C GLU A 446 -34.00 -2.58 8.20
N ALA A 447 -34.16 -1.92 9.34
CA ALA A 447 -33.21 -1.98 10.45
C ALA A 447 -33.94 -2.16 11.78
N HIS A 448 -33.40 -2.99 12.67
CA HIS A 448 -33.83 -3.11 14.06
C HIS A 448 -32.77 -2.49 14.98
N MET A 449 -33.18 -1.51 15.79
CA MET A 449 -32.31 -0.78 16.72
C MET A 449 -32.75 -1.02 18.16
N GLU A 450 -31.83 -1.51 19.01
CA GLU A 450 -32.13 -1.85 20.40
C GLU A 450 -31.01 -1.40 21.33
N TYR A 451 -31.33 -0.55 22.32
CA TYR A 451 -30.39 -0.10 23.35
C TYR A 451 -30.55 -0.92 24.62
N PHE A 452 -29.42 -1.42 25.15
CA PHE A 452 -29.33 -2.20 26.38
C PHE A 452 -28.65 -1.37 27.49
N PRO A 453 -29.41 -0.69 28.38
CA PRO A 453 -28.84 0.24 29.35
C PRO A 453 -27.88 -0.39 30.36
N ALA A 454 -28.07 -1.68 30.69
CA ALA A 454 -27.22 -2.39 31.65
C ALA A 454 -25.80 -2.64 31.12
N ALA A 455 -25.66 -2.84 29.80
CA ALA A 455 -24.38 -3.02 29.12
C ALA A 455 -23.84 -1.72 28.51
N ASN A 456 -24.69 -0.68 28.42
CA ASN A 456 -24.44 0.55 27.67
C ASN A 456 -24.06 0.28 26.20
N ILE A 457 -24.82 -0.59 25.54
CA ILE A 457 -24.61 -0.97 24.14
C ILE A 457 -25.89 -0.76 23.34
N THR A 458 -25.78 -0.25 22.12
CA THR A 458 -26.86 -0.29 21.12
C THR A 458 -26.52 -1.29 20.03
N TRP A 459 -27.48 -2.14 19.69
CA TRP A 459 -27.39 -3.04 18.54
C TRP A 459 -28.21 -2.51 17.38
N LEU A 460 -27.60 -2.49 16.19
CA LEU A 460 -28.21 -2.16 14.91
C LEU A 460 -28.09 -3.38 14.00
N ARG A 461 -29.23 -3.94 13.60
CA ARG A 461 -29.33 -5.09 12.71
C ARG A 461 -30.02 -4.66 11.43
N PHE A 462 -29.48 -4.99 10.27
CA PHE A 462 -30.04 -4.60 8.99
C PHE A 462 -30.49 -5.84 8.21
N ASP A 463 -31.70 -5.77 7.67
CA ASP A 463 -32.19 -6.63 6.58
C ASP A 463 -32.15 -5.78 5.31
N THR A 464 -31.07 -5.92 4.54
CA THR A 464 -30.83 -5.18 3.31
C THR A 464 -31.51 -5.82 2.11
N ASN A 465 -31.68 -7.15 2.10
CA ASN A 465 -32.11 -7.92 0.94
C ASN A 465 -33.62 -8.30 0.97
N GLY A 466 -34.24 -8.30 2.15
CA GLY A 466 -35.66 -8.57 2.40
C GLY A 466 -36.01 -10.02 2.74
N ASP A 467 -35.06 -10.87 3.11
CA ASP A 467 -35.29 -12.26 3.48
C ASP A 467 -35.62 -12.46 4.97
N LYS A 468 -35.56 -11.39 5.78
CA LYS A 468 -35.74 -11.35 7.24
C LYS A 468 -34.58 -11.91 8.05
N ASP A 469 -33.48 -12.26 7.41
CA ASP A 469 -32.25 -12.56 8.10
C ASP A 469 -31.44 -11.27 8.32
N ILE A 470 -30.47 -11.33 9.23
CA ILE A 470 -29.60 -10.18 9.51
C ILE A 470 -28.50 -10.21 8.46
N ASP A 471 -28.45 -9.21 7.58
CA ASP A 471 -27.39 -9.06 6.58
C ASP A 471 -26.18 -8.31 7.14
N VAL A 472 -26.40 -7.36 8.04
CA VAL A 472 -25.35 -6.53 8.66
C VAL A 472 -25.64 -6.33 10.15
N MET A 473 -24.62 -6.46 10.98
CA MET A 473 -24.70 -6.27 12.42
C MET A 473 -23.66 -5.24 12.89
N ILE A 474 -24.14 -4.19 13.57
CA ILE A 474 -23.29 -3.16 14.19
C ILE A 474 -23.62 -3.09 15.68
N SER A 475 -22.60 -3.17 16.52
CA SER A 475 -22.65 -2.86 17.94
C SER A 475 -22.06 -1.48 18.18
N VAL A 476 -22.71 -0.68 19.01
CA VAL A 476 -22.25 0.65 19.40
C VAL A 476 -22.11 0.67 20.92
N ASN A 477 -20.90 0.93 21.42
CA ASN A 477 -20.64 1.12 22.85
C ASN A 477 -21.13 2.50 23.31
N GLY A 478 -22.45 2.59 23.44
CA GLY A 478 -23.14 3.79 23.85
C GLY A 478 -24.57 3.78 23.39
N LYS A 479 -25.31 4.81 23.78
CA LYS A 479 -26.61 5.10 23.18
C LYS A 479 -26.37 5.86 21.88
N ILE A 480 -27.02 5.45 20.79
CA ILE A 480 -27.07 6.19 19.53
C ILE A 480 -28.50 6.69 19.29
N GLU A 481 -28.62 7.92 18.77
CA GLU A 481 -29.91 8.49 18.37
C GLU A 481 -30.07 8.40 16.85
N LEU A 482 -31.31 8.37 16.35
CA LEU A 482 -31.56 8.31 14.91
C LEU A 482 -30.97 9.51 14.15
N THR A 483 -30.79 10.65 14.82
CA THR A 483 -30.13 11.86 14.26
C THR A 483 -28.62 11.71 14.05
N ASP A 484 -28.03 10.64 14.57
CA ASP A 484 -26.62 10.32 14.37
C ASP A 484 -26.38 9.40 13.17
N ILE A 485 -27.43 8.76 12.66
CA ILE A 485 -27.37 7.85 11.52
C ILE A 485 -27.67 8.62 10.23
N GLN A 486 -26.77 8.50 9.26
CA GLN A 486 -26.90 9.07 7.91
C GLN A 486 -27.10 7.93 6.92
N ALA A 487 -28.15 7.99 6.10
CA ALA A 487 -28.51 6.94 5.16
C ALA A 487 -28.80 7.47 3.77
#